data_AF-A0A1G2CX05-F1
#
_entry.id   AF-A0A1G2CX05-F1
#
_cell.length_a   1.000
_cell.length_b   1.000
_cell.length_c   1.000
_cell.angle_alpha   90.00
_cell.angle_beta   90.00
_cell.angle_gamma   90.00
#
_symmetry.space_group_name_H-M   'P 1'
#
loop_
_entity.id
_entity.type
_entity.pdbx_description
1 polymer ?
#
loop_
_entity_poly.entity_id
_entity_poly.type
_entity_poly.pdbx_seq_one_letter_code
_entity_poly.pdbx_strand_id
1 'polypeptide(L)'
;MDELNNKQMILLTMLTSFVVSVGTGVITVAMLEEAPPTLTQTVNRVVERTIERVVTGSSTPESSTVRPVTTITKEVTIYAKEDDFIVAAVEKNQPRIALIFAAAEATGTPPLATGFVVSRDGVIVADQKSISVESVVLASYRITIGERSYLAVPIKHDAIGKTPLALLKISDTIPSDIFDSVTFGRQTDAKIAQTIIALGGADGAGVFKGTLSKFHYTKSESTTTPDHVTAIDTNPKIPEDYAGALVVNLDAQAVGIVVNPLVGTGLAIYPASRILELVTAVSSGVAQSTPTSGEPKDIVSAS
;
A
#
# COMPACT_ATOMS: atom_id res chain seq x y z
N MET A 1 -59.39 22.32 44.63
CA MET A 1 -58.55 21.97 43.47
C MET A 1 -57.61 23.14 43.29
N ASP A 2 -56.50 23.07 44.00
CA ASP A 2 -55.85 24.18 44.69
C ASP A 2 -55.07 25.13 43.79
N GLU A 3 -55.13 26.43 44.12
CA GLU A 3 -54.36 27.51 43.49
C GLU A 3 -52.88 27.40 43.88
N LEU A 4 -52.09 26.72 43.06
CA LEU A 4 -50.64 26.75 43.15
C LEU A 4 -50.13 28.12 42.69
N ASN A 5 -49.31 28.77 43.51
CA ASN A 5 -48.67 30.03 43.15
C ASN A 5 -47.83 29.84 41.88
N ASN A 6 -47.84 30.80 40.96
CA ASN A 6 -47.11 30.75 39.68
C ASN A 6 -45.65 30.26 39.83
N LYS A 7 -44.97 30.63 40.93
CA LYS A 7 -43.61 30.15 41.23
C LYS A 7 -43.55 28.64 41.54
N GLN A 8 -44.54 28.10 42.25
CA GLN A 8 -44.62 26.68 42.59
C GLN A 8 -44.93 25.83 41.35
N MET A 9 -45.75 26.35 40.43
CA MET A 9 -46.02 25.70 39.15
C MET A 9 -44.75 25.59 38.29
N ILE A 10 -43.95 26.67 38.22
CA ILE A 10 -42.67 26.67 37.49
C ILE A 10 -41.69 25.67 38.13
N LEU A 11 -41.53 25.69 39.46
CA LEU A 11 -40.64 24.76 40.15
C LEU A 11 -41.05 23.30 39.95
N LEU A 12 -42.35 23.01 39.96
CA LEU A 12 -42.87 21.67 39.72
C LEU A 12 -42.57 21.21 38.29
N THR A 13 -42.81 22.06 37.28
CA THR A 13 -42.51 21.72 35.87
C THR A 13 -41.01 21.52 35.61
N MET A 14 -40.14 22.31 36.23
CA MET A 14 -38.68 22.08 36.17
C MET A 14 -38.27 20.77 36.82
N LEU A 15 -38.83 20.44 37.98
CA LEU A 15 -38.53 19.18 38.68
C LEU A 15 -39.00 17.97 37.86
N THR A 16 -40.21 18.02 37.31
CA THR A 16 -40.76 16.92 36.51
C THR A 16 -39.97 16.72 35.21
N SER A 17 -39.59 17.78 34.51
CA SER A 17 -38.75 17.67 33.30
C SER A 17 -37.36 17.09 33.59
N PHE A 18 -36.75 17.44 34.73
CA PHE A 18 -35.49 16.86 35.16
C PHE A 18 -35.60 15.35 35.44
N VAL A 19 -36.62 14.93 36.19
CA VAL A 19 -36.83 13.51 36.53
C VAL A 19 -37.14 12.68 35.28
N VAL A 20 -37.96 13.20 34.36
CA VAL A 20 -38.28 12.52 33.10
C VAL A 20 -37.04 12.34 32.22
N SER A 21 -36.14 13.33 32.18
CA SER A 21 -34.88 13.26 31.43
C SER A 21 -33.98 12.11 31.92
N VAL A 22 -33.78 11.99 33.23
CA VAL A 22 -32.98 10.91 33.83
C VAL A 22 -33.64 9.55 33.63
N GLY A 23 -34.97 9.45 33.79
CA GLY A 23 -35.71 8.21 33.58
C GLY A 23 -35.63 7.70 32.14
N THR A 24 -35.76 8.61 31.16
CA THR A 24 -35.65 8.24 29.73
C THR A 24 -34.24 7.71 29.42
N GLY A 25 -33.19 8.33 29.98
CA GLY A 25 -31.81 7.88 29.81
C GLY A 25 -31.58 6.45 30.32
N VAL A 26 -31.99 6.16 31.57
CA VAL A 26 -31.82 4.82 32.17
C VAL A 26 -32.60 3.76 31.37
N ILE A 27 -33.83 4.08 30.93
CA ILE A 27 -34.64 3.14 30.13
C ILE A 27 -34.00 2.87 28.77
N THR A 28 -33.45 3.88 28.09
CA THR A 28 -32.76 3.67 26.81
C THR A 28 -31.49 2.83 26.94
N VAL A 29 -30.75 2.94 28.05
CA VAL A 29 -29.56 2.12 28.30
C VAL A 29 -29.96 0.69 28.66
N ALA A 30 -31.00 0.49 29.48
CA ALA A 30 -31.49 -0.84 29.82
C ALA A 30 -32.01 -1.62 28.59
N MET A 31 -32.69 -0.93 27.66
CA MET A 31 -33.13 -1.55 26.39
C MET A 31 -31.96 -1.92 25.47
N LEU A 32 -30.81 -1.24 25.58
CA LEU A 32 -29.61 -1.60 24.83
C LEU A 32 -28.93 -2.84 25.42
N GLU A 33 -28.99 -3.02 26.74
CA GLU A 33 -28.41 -4.17 27.45
C GLU A 33 -29.28 -5.44 27.40
N GLU A 34 -30.59 -5.33 27.20
CA GLU A 34 -31.52 -6.47 27.03
C GLU A 34 -31.61 -7.01 25.59
N ALA A 35 -30.82 -6.51 24.64
CA ALA A 35 -30.80 -7.07 23.29
C ALA A 35 -30.35 -8.55 23.34
N PRO A 36 -31.20 -9.51 22.93
CA PRO A 36 -30.81 -10.92 22.88
C PRO A 36 -29.57 -11.09 21.97
N PRO A 37 -28.64 -12.01 22.27
CA PRO A 37 -27.56 -12.32 21.35
C PRO A 37 -28.19 -12.75 20.02
N THR A 38 -28.11 -11.86 19.05
CA THR A 38 -28.58 -12.08 17.68
C THR A 38 -28.03 -13.41 17.21
N LEU A 39 -28.93 -14.32 16.84
CA LEU A 39 -28.64 -15.61 16.24
C LEU A 39 -27.73 -15.40 15.01
N THR A 40 -26.41 -15.45 15.22
CA THR A 40 -25.44 -15.71 14.16
C THR A 40 -25.48 -17.21 13.87
N GLN A 41 -26.58 -17.68 13.28
CA GLN A 41 -26.60 -18.99 12.62
C GLN A 41 -25.71 -18.92 11.38
N THR A 42 -24.45 -19.29 11.60
CA THR A 42 -23.55 -20.07 10.76
C THR A 42 -24.02 -20.34 9.33
N VAL A 43 -23.79 -19.38 8.44
CA VAL A 43 -23.55 -19.66 7.02
C VAL A 43 -22.22 -19.04 6.61
N ASN A 44 -21.13 -19.53 7.21
CA ASN A 44 -19.81 -19.47 6.59
C ASN A 44 -19.38 -20.89 6.29
N ARG A 45 -20.07 -21.49 5.31
CA ARG A 45 -19.63 -22.73 4.67
C ARG A 45 -18.52 -22.35 3.69
N VAL A 46 -17.30 -22.15 4.18
CA VAL A 46 -16.11 -22.16 3.34
C VAL A 46 -15.50 -23.55 3.47
N VAL A 47 -15.73 -24.33 2.44
CA VAL A 47 -15.05 -25.60 2.19
C VAL A 47 -13.58 -25.26 1.94
N GLU A 48 -12.71 -25.61 2.87
CA GLU A 48 -11.30 -25.81 2.55
C GLU A 48 -11.04 -27.31 2.55
N ARG A 49 -10.60 -27.79 1.39
CA ARG A 49 -10.33 -29.20 1.09
C ARG A 49 -9.38 -29.77 2.14
N THR A 50 -9.83 -30.83 2.83
CA THR A 50 -8.91 -31.71 3.53
C THR A 50 -8.08 -32.46 2.49
N ILE A 51 -6.78 -32.17 2.46
CA ILE A 51 -5.79 -33.02 1.81
C ILE A 51 -5.61 -34.25 2.70
N GLU A 52 -6.35 -35.32 2.41
CA GLU A 52 -6.02 -36.65 2.90
C GLU A 52 -4.68 -37.07 2.29
N ARG A 53 -3.62 -36.98 3.07
CA ARG A 53 -2.37 -37.70 2.77
C ARG A 53 -2.60 -39.17 3.11
N VAL A 54 -2.98 -39.95 2.11
CA VAL A 54 -3.02 -41.41 2.21
C VAL A 54 -1.58 -41.92 2.38
N VAL A 55 -1.24 -42.34 3.59
CA VAL A 55 -0.08 -43.20 3.81
C VAL A 55 -0.59 -44.63 3.78
N THR A 56 -0.38 -45.31 2.65
CA THR A 56 -0.61 -46.75 2.52
C THR A 56 0.44 -47.48 3.34
N GLY A 57 0.02 -48.16 4.41
CA GLY A 57 0.89 -49.01 5.22
C GLY A 57 0.12 -49.91 6.17
N SER A 58 0.06 -51.20 5.81
CA SER A 58 -0.20 -52.39 6.64
C SER A 58 -1.58 -52.61 7.29
N SER A 59 -2.36 -53.47 6.64
CA SER A 59 -3.00 -54.71 7.16
C SER A 59 -3.94 -54.69 8.39
N THR A 60 -5.22 -54.92 8.07
CA THR A 60 -6.26 -55.74 8.74
C THR A 60 -6.98 -55.23 10.02
N PRO A 61 -8.29 -55.59 10.19
CA PRO A 61 -9.26 -54.80 10.94
C PRO A 61 -9.81 -55.53 12.18
N GLU A 62 -9.84 -54.90 13.35
CA GLU A 62 -10.69 -55.39 14.46
C GLU A 62 -11.32 -54.24 15.27
N SER A 63 -12.65 -54.21 15.18
CA SER A 63 -13.64 -54.05 16.25
C SER A 63 -13.43 -53.00 17.35
N SER A 64 -14.28 -51.97 17.27
CA SER A 64 -15.20 -51.53 18.33
C SER A 64 -14.65 -51.31 19.74
N THR A 65 -14.40 -50.06 20.12
CA THR A 65 -14.95 -49.49 21.36
C THR A 65 -15.03 -47.98 21.23
N VAL A 66 -16.26 -47.48 21.15
CA VAL A 66 -16.61 -46.06 21.21
C VAL A 66 -16.30 -45.55 22.61
N ARG A 67 -15.20 -44.79 22.74
CA ARG A 67 -15.03 -43.80 23.82
C ARG A 67 -15.22 -42.43 23.18
N PRO A 68 -16.18 -41.61 23.65
CA PRO A 68 -16.24 -40.22 23.22
C PRO A 68 -15.01 -39.51 23.79
N VAL A 69 -13.97 -39.36 22.97
CA VAL A 69 -12.93 -38.37 23.24
C VAL A 69 -13.60 -37.03 22.97
N THR A 70 -13.99 -36.34 24.05
CA THR A 70 -14.30 -34.92 24.04
C THR A 70 -13.02 -34.18 23.67
N THR A 71 -12.73 -34.12 22.37
CA THR A 71 -11.76 -33.16 21.84
C THR A 71 -12.39 -31.80 22.05
N ILE A 72 -11.99 -31.14 23.13
CA ILE A 72 -12.19 -29.71 23.31
C ILE A 72 -11.37 -29.06 22.21
N THR A 73 -11.95 -28.92 21.03
CA THR A 73 -11.53 -27.97 20.01
C THR A 73 -11.71 -26.60 20.64
N LYS A 74 -10.65 -26.11 21.27
CA LYS A 74 -10.49 -24.70 21.57
C LYS A 74 -10.39 -24.02 20.21
N GLU A 75 -11.55 -23.68 19.65
CA GLU A 75 -11.67 -22.72 18.55
C GLU A 75 -11.04 -21.42 19.07
N VAL A 76 -9.74 -21.26 18.84
CA VAL A 76 -9.08 -19.97 19.01
C VAL A 76 -9.49 -19.17 17.80
N THR A 77 -10.62 -18.49 17.91
CA THR A 77 -10.98 -17.41 16.99
C THR A 77 -9.86 -16.38 17.09
N ILE A 78 -8.90 -16.43 16.18
CA ILE A 78 -7.89 -15.39 16.07
C ILE A 78 -8.63 -14.17 15.51
N TYR A 79 -9.05 -13.28 16.40
CA TYR A 79 -9.49 -11.95 16.02
C TYR A 79 -8.26 -11.21 15.48
N ALA A 80 -8.03 -11.30 14.17
CA ALA A 80 -7.01 -10.48 13.53
C ALA A 80 -7.43 -9.02 13.68
N LYS A 81 -6.66 -8.27 14.47
CA LYS A 81 -6.88 -6.84 14.65
C LYS A 81 -6.35 -6.11 13.41
N GLU A 82 -6.89 -4.92 13.13
CA GLU A 82 -6.35 -4.06 12.06
C GLU A 82 -4.84 -3.86 12.21
N ASP A 83 -4.37 -3.74 13.45
CA ASP A 83 -2.95 -3.58 13.77
C ASP A 83 -2.11 -4.77 13.30
N ASP A 84 -2.64 -5.99 13.33
CA ASP A 84 -1.94 -7.17 12.83
C ASP A 84 -1.76 -7.11 11.31
N PHE A 85 -2.76 -6.59 10.58
CA PHE A 85 -2.66 -6.37 9.15
C PHE A 85 -1.67 -5.25 8.80
N ILE A 86 -1.58 -4.21 9.62
CA ILE A 86 -0.59 -3.13 9.44
C ILE A 86 0.82 -3.71 9.57
N VAL A 87 1.08 -4.48 10.64
CA VAL A 87 2.39 -5.11 10.85
C VAL A 87 2.73 -6.05 9.69
N ALA A 88 1.79 -6.91 9.28
CA ALA A 88 2.00 -7.81 8.16
C ALA A 88 2.28 -7.06 6.83
N ALA A 89 1.62 -5.93 6.60
CA ALA A 89 1.84 -5.12 5.40
C ALA A 89 3.21 -4.45 5.38
N VAL A 90 3.69 -3.98 6.54
CA VAL A 90 5.04 -3.43 6.72
C VAL A 90 6.08 -4.53 6.47
N GLU A 91 6.01 -5.66 7.19
CA GLU A 91 6.98 -6.76 7.09
C GLU A 91 7.12 -7.29 5.66
N LYS A 92 6.00 -7.38 4.93
CA LYS A 92 5.99 -7.87 3.55
C LYS A 92 6.61 -6.90 2.55
N ASN A 93 6.64 -5.61 2.83
CA ASN A 93 7.08 -4.58 1.87
C ASN A 93 8.39 -3.88 2.26
N GLN A 94 8.80 -3.91 3.53
CA GLN A 94 10.05 -3.31 4.00
C GLN A 94 11.28 -3.76 3.18
N PRO A 95 11.43 -5.05 2.81
CA PRO A 95 12.58 -5.50 2.01
C PRO A 95 12.60 -4.95 0.57
N ARG A 96 11.52 -4.32 0.11
CA ARG A 96 11.36 -3.78 -1.25
C ARG A 96 11.60 -2.28 -1.33
N ILE A 97 11.78 -1.63 -0.17
CA ILE A 97 12.13 -0.22 -0.07
C ILE A 97 13.59 -0.06 -0.48
N ALA A 98 13.85 0.96 -1.28
CA ALA A 98 15.15 1.30 -1.83
C ALA A 98 15.56 2.68 -1.33
N LEU A 99 16.73 2.77 -0.71
CA LEU A 99 17.37 4.03 -0.34
C LEU A 99 18.31 4.48 -1.46
N ILE A 100 18.20 5.73 -1.88
CA ILE A 100 18.90 6.26 -3.04
C ILE A 100 19.89 7.31 -2.59
N PHE A 101 21.15 7.13 -2.96
CA PHE A 101 22.27 8.01 -2.65
C PHE A 101 22.90 8.51 -3.96
N ALA A 102 23.59 9.66 -3.89
CA ALA A 102 24.49 10.05 -4.97
C ALA A 102 25.57 8.95 -5.16
N ALA A 103 25.94 8.64 -6.40
CA ALA A 103 26.90 7.56 -6.66
C ALA A 103 28.26 7.75 -5.95
N ALA A 104 28.67 9.01 -5.75
CA ALA A 104 29.92 9.38 -5.09
C ALA A 104 29.84 9.36 -3.55
N GLU A 105 28.64 9.27 -2.97
CA GLU A 105 28.45 9.26 -1.53
C GLU A 105 28.46 7.84 -0.96
N ALA A 106 28.90 7.74 0.30
CA ALA A 106 28.86 6.49 1.06
C ALA A 106 27.45 6.27 1.63
N THR A 107 27.05 5.01 1.80
CA THR A 107 25.75 4.62 2.39
C THR A 107 25.56 5.00 3.86
N GLY A 108 26.53 5.70 4.47
CA GLY A 108 26.45 6.27 5.82
C GLY A 108 26.09 7.76 5.84
N THR A 109 25.91 8.40 4.69
CA THR A 109 25.28 9.73 4.60
C THR A 109 23.75 9.58 4.61
N PRO A 110 22.98 10.64 4.88
CA PRO A 110 21.54 10.61 4.66
C PRO A 110 21.22 10.31 3.19
N PRO A 111 20.24 9.44 2.88
CA PRO A 111 19.85 9.19 1.50
C PRO A 111 19.25 10.46 0.87
N LEU A 112 19.44 10.62 -0.44
CA LEU A 112 18.82 11.70 -1.21
C LEU A 112 17.31 11.47 -1.34
N ALA A 113 16.91 10.21 -1.51
CA ALA A 113 15.52 9.86 -1.70
C ALA A 113 15.24 8.43 -1.25
N THR A 114 13.96 8.16 -1.04
CA THR A 114 13.41 6.82 -0.87
C THR A 114 12.63 6.44 -2.13
N GLY A 115 12.63 5.15 -2.46
CA GLY A 115 11.86 4.57 -3.54
C GLY A 115 11.55 3.11 -3.25
N PHE A 116 11.07 2.37 -4.25
CA PHE A 116 10.83 0.94 -4.11
C PHE A 116 10.95 0.17 -5.43
N VAL A 117 11.22 -1.12 -5.30
CA VAL A 117 11.38 -2.04 -6.43
C VAL A 117 10.02 -2.39 -7.04
N VAL A 118 9.87 -2.13 -8.34
CA VAL A 118 8.63 -2.37 -9.10
C VAL A 118 8.71 -3.55 -10.07
N SER A 119 9.91 -4.07 -10.32
CA SER A 119 10.09 -5.19 -11.23
C SER A 119 11.24 -6.11 -10.79
N ARG A 120 11.10 -7.39 -11.12
CA ARG A 120 12.06 -8.45 -10.75
C ARG A 120 13.45 -8.28 -11.36
N ASP A 121 13.53 -7.53 -12.45
CA ASP A 121 14.77 -7.18 -13.12
C ASP A 121 15.48 -5.97 -12.47
N GLY A 122 14.98 -5.44 -11.35
CA GLY A 122 15.64 -4.37 -10.62
C GLY A 122 15.32 -2.96 -11.13
N VAL A 123 14.08 -2.75 -11.62
CA VAL A 123 13.55 -1.39 -11.84
C VAL A 123 12.99 -0.85 -10.53
N ILE A 124 13.34 0.39 -10.21
CA ILE A 124 12.93 1.12 -9.02
C ILE A 124 12.22 2.40 -9.43
N VAL A 125 11.19 2.76 -8.68
CA VAL A 125 10.48 4.04 -8.82
C VAL A 125 10.78 4.93 -7.62
N ALA A 126 10.95 6.24 -7.87
CA ALA A 126 11.20 7.25 -6.85
C ALA A 126 10.55 8.60 -7.25
N ASP A 127 10.43 9.51 -6.28
CA ASP A 127 10.06 10.91 -6.54
C ASP A 127 11.17 11.60 -7.35
N GLN A 128 10.81 12.16 -8.51
CA GLN A 128 11.78 12.80 -9.41
C GLN A 128 12.46 13.99 -8.75
N LYS A 129 11.71 14.77 -7.95
CA LYS A 129 12.23 15.97 -7.30
C LYS A 129 13.26 15.61 -6.22
N SER A 130 13.02 14.57 -5.43
CA SER A 130 13.96 14.12 -4.39
C SER A 130 15.30 13.61 -4.94
N ILE A 131 15.33 13.02 -6.14
CA ILE A 131 16.59 12.52 -6.73
C ILE A 131 17.32 13.55 -7.60
N SER A 132 16.73 14.73 -7.82
CA SER A 132 17.29 15.77 -8.68
C SER A 132 18.10 16.76 -7.84
N VAL A 133 19.37 16.92 -8.17
CA VAL A 133 20.26 17.92 -7.52
C VAL A 133 20.33 19.13 -8.44
N GLU A 134 20.00 20.31 -7.93
CA GLU A 134 19.94 21.56 -8.73
C GLU A 134 19.05 21.43 -9.99
N SER A 135 17.96 20.66 -9.89
CA SER A 135 17.05 20.32 -11.00
C SER A 135 17.63 19.43 -12.09
N VAL A 136 18.76 18.75 -11.83
CA VAL A 136 19.40 17.82 -12.76
C VAL A 136 19.39 16.41 -12.17
N VAL A 137 18.95 15.44 -12.98
CA VAL A 137 19.05 14.00 -12.66
C VAL A 137 20.49 13.55 -12.91
N LEU A 138 21.12 12.93 -11.92
CA LEU A 138 22.50 12.44 -12.00
C LEU A 138 22.61 11.26 -12.96
N ALA A 139 23.80 11.06 -13.54
CA ALA A 139 24.05 9.97 -14.48
C ALA A 139 23.99 8.57 -13.84
N SER A 140 24.26 8.49 -12.53
CA SER A 140 24.20 7.24 -11.77
C SER A 140 23.93 7.51 -10.30
N TYR A 141 23.39 6.50 -9.62
CA TYR A 141 23.04 6.50 -8.22
C TYR A 141 23.55 5.23 -7.57
N ARG A 142 23.78 5.30 -6.25
CA ARG A 142 23.97 4.13 -5.41
C ARG A 142 22.66 3.83 -4.71
N ILE A 143 22.21 2.59 -4.76
CA ILE A 143 20.94 2.16 -4.19
C ILE A 143 21.19 1.09 -3.14
N THR A 144 20.60 1.24 -1.96
CA THR A 144 20.62 0.22 -0.92
C THR A 144 19.23 -0.39 -0.78
N ILE A 145 19.15 -1.72 -0.86
CA ILE A 145 17.93 -2.50 -0.63
C ILE A 145 18.27 -3.55 0.42
N GLY A 146 17.64 -3.46 1.60
CA GLY A 146 18.06 -4.21 2.77
C GLY A 146 19.53 -3.92 3.10
N GLU A 147 20.35 -4.96 3.18
CA GLU A 147 21.79 -4.83 3.49
C GLU A 147 22.69 -4.72 2.25
N ARG A 148 22.11 -4.81 1.04
CA ARG A 148 22.87 -4.84 -0.22
C ARG A 148 22.86 -3.49 -0.91
N SER A 149 24.00 -3.12 -1.49
CA SER A 149 24.15 -1.89 -2.26
C SER A 149 24.47 -2.19 -3.72
N TYR A 150 23.86 -1.43 -4.62
CA TYR A 150 23.95 -1.60 -6.07
C TYR A 150 24.18 -0.25 -6.76
N LEU A 151 24.73 -0.28 -7.98
CA LEU A 151 24.72 0.87 -8.87
C LEU A 151 23.47 0.85 -9.74
N ALA A 152 22.87 2.01 -9.95
CA ALA A 152 21.72 2.18 -10.81
C ALA A 152 21.86 3.42 -11.70
N VAL A 153 21.21 3.35 -12.86
CA VAL A 153 21.16 4.45 -13.83
C VAL A 153 19.71 4.87 -14.08
N PRO A 154 19.42 6.16 -14.29
CA PRO A 154 18.08 6.59 -14.64
C PRO A 154 17.69 6.08 -16.02
N ILE A 155 16.47 5.56 -16.13
CA ILE A 155 15.88 5.17 -17.41
C ILE A 155 15.34 6.41 -18.10
N LYS A 156 15.86 6.70 -19.29
CA LYS A 156 15.31 7.76 -20.14
C LYS A 156 13.92 7.34 -20.63
N HIS A 157 12.91 8.16 -20.38
CA HIS A 157 11.58 7.98 -20.96
C HIS A 157 11.00 9.34 -21.40
N ASP A 158 10.17 9.35 -22.44
CA ASP A 158 9.65 10.58 -23.06
C ASP A 158 8.68 11.39 -22.18
N ALA A 159 8.37 10.88 -20.99
CA ALA A 159 7.58 11.55 -19.97
C ALA A 159 8.40 12.01 -18.75
N ILE A 160 9.74 12.02 -18.84
CA ILE A 160 10.61 12.77 -17.91
C ILE A 160 10.18 14.24 -17.92
N GLY A 161 9.84 14.78 -16.75
CA GLY A 161 9.30 16.14 -16.59
C GLY A 161 7.80 16.29 -16.88
N LYS A 162 7.14 15.26 -17.40
CA LYS A 162 5.65 15.17 -17.52
C LYS A 162 5.03 14.32 -16.42
N THR A 163 5.85 13.57 -15.69
CA THR A 163 5.44 12.82 -14.50
C THR A 163 6.29 13.27 -13.31
N PRO A 164 5.79 13.17 -12.08
CA PRO A 164 6.58 13.45 -10.88
C PRO A 164 7.53 12.28 -10.53
N LEU A 165 7.67 11.27 -11.41
CA LEU A 165 8.38 10.03 -11.12
C LEU A 165 9.67 9.91 -11.90
N ALA A 166 10.67 9.34 -11.23
CA ALA A 166 11.87 8.83 -11.86
C ALA A 166 11.91 7.31 -11.77
N LEU A 167 12.39 6.69 -12.86
CA LEU A 167 12.64 5.26 -12.93
C LEU A 167 14.15 5.03 -12.97
N LEU A 168 14.65 4.18 -12.08
CA LEU A 168 16.04 3.79 -11.99
C LEU A 168 16.16 2.30 -12.32
N LYS A 169 17.20 1.91 -13.05
CA LYS A 169 17.52 0.53 -13.37
C LYS A 169 18.82 0.16 -12.67
N ILE A 170 18.81 -0.92 -11.90
CA ILE A 170 20.04 -1.49 -11.33
C ILE A 170 20.90 -2.03 -12.49
N SER A 171 22.16 -1.60 -12.53
CA SER A 171 23.10 -1.88 -13.63
C SER A 171 24.14 -2.95 -13.29
N ASP A 172 24.45 -3.14 -12.01
CA ASP A 172 25.50 -4.05 -11.57
C ASP A 172 24.88 -5.30 -10.90
N THR A 173 24.05 -6.00 -11.66
CA THR A 173 23.41 -7.24 -11.21
C THR A 173 24.28 -8.44 -11.56
N ILE A 174 24.46 -9.36 -10.62
CA ILE A 174 24.92 -10.71 -10.97
C ILE A 174 23.75 -11.38 -11.74
N PRO A 175 23.99 -12.20 -12.77
CA PRO A 175 22.91 -12.81 -13.59
C PRO A 175 21.84 -13.63 -12.82
N SER A 176 22.07 -13.91 -11.54
CA SER A 176 21.13 -14.60 -10.63
C SER A 176 20.38 -13.68 -9.66
N ASP A 177 20.64 -12.37 -9.65
CA ASP A 177 19.96 -11.44 -8.77
C ASP A 177 18.53 -11.22 -9.26
N ILE A 178 17.57 -11.82 -8.54
CA ILE A 178 16.14 -11.60 -8.72
C ILE A 178 15.68 -10.71 -7.58
N PHE A 179 15.06 -9.59 -7.92
CA PHE A 179 14.54 -8.65 -6.93
C PHE A 179 13.09 -8.95 -6.59
N ASP A 180 12.72 -8.85 -5.31
CA ASP A 180 11.34 -8.89 -4.89
C ASP A 180 10.65 -7.57 -5.22
N SER A 181 9.71 -7.60 -6.16
CA SER A 181 8.92 -6.43 -6.54
C SER A 181 7.68 -6.27 -5.67
N VAL A 182 7.22 -5.04 -5.50
CA VAL A 182 5.94 -4.77 -4.84
C VAL A 182 4.79 -5.43 -5.60
N THR A 183 3.76 -5.86 -4.86
CA THR A 183 2.52 -6.36 -5.47
C THR A 183 1.58 -5.18 -5.65
N PHE A 184 1.18 -4.89 -6.88
CA PHE A 184 0.18 -3.85 -7.14
C PHE A 184 -1.24 -4.40 -6.94
N GLY A 185 -2.12 -3.59 -6.34
CA GLY A 185 -3.56 -3.88 -6.34
C GLY A 185 -4.12 -3.81 -7.76
N ARG A 186 -5.36 -4.25 -7.99
CA ARG A 186 -5.99 -4.02 -9.30
C ARG A 186 -6.17 -2.51 -9.48
N GLN A 187 -6.06 -2.06 -10.73
CA GLN A 187 -5.97 -0.63 -11.08
C GLN A 187 -7.16 0.23 -10.61
N THR A 188 -8.26 -0.38 -10.15
CA THR A 188 -9.49 0.28 -9.66
C THR A 188 -9.69 0.19 -8.15
N ASP A 189 -8.74 -0.36 -7.40
CA ASP A 189 -9.00 -0.82 -6.02
C ASP A 189 -8.90 0.28 -4.96
N ALA A 190 -8.28 1.42 -5.27
CA ALA A 190 -8.18 2.52 -4.32
C ALA A 190 -9.55 3.16 -4.07
N LYS A 191 -9.99 3.17 -2.81
CA LYS A 191 -11.29 3.74 -2.40
C LYS A 191 -11.09 4.89 -1.41
N ILE A 192 -11.93 5.92 -1.51
CA ILE A 192 -11.98 6.97 -0.48
C ILE A 192 -12.33 6.33 0.87
N ALA A 193 -11.76 6.87 1.93
CA ALA A 193 -11.80 6.37 3.31
C ALA A 193 -11.11 5.01 3.54
N GLN A 194 -10.43 4.46 2.54
CA GLN A 194 -9.58 3.28 2.74
C GLN A 194 -8.36 3.62 3.59
N THR A 195 -8.05 2.77 4.58
CA THR A 195 -6.81 2.84 5.35
C THR A 195 -5.62 2.51 4.46
N ILE A 196 -4.60 3.36 4.54
CA ILE A 196 -3.32 3.18 3.88
C ILE A 196 -2.17 3.30 4.86
N ILE A 197 -1.04 2.73 4.47
CA ILE A 197 0.21 2.76 5.19
C ILE A 197 1.26 3.24 4.19
N ALA A 198 1.94 4.35 4.50
CA ALA A 198 3.10 4.81 3.76
C ALA A 198 4.38 4.30 4.45
N LEU A 199 5.23 3.62 3.69
CA LEU A 199 6.49 3.04 4.11
C LEU A 199 7.62 3.81 3.43
N GLY A 200 8.47 4.45 4.23
CA GLY A 200 9.55 5.29 3.71
C GLY A 200 10.04 6.29 4.74
N GLY A 201 10.04 7.57 4.41
CA GLY A 201 10.66 8.59 5.26
C GLY A 201 12.11 8.88 4.85
N ALA A 202 12.72 9.85 5.53
CA ALA A 202 14.08 10.33 5.23
C ALA A 202 15.16 9.25 5.39
N ASP A 203 14.91 8.19 6.14
CA ASP A 203 15.82 7.06 6.37
C ASP A 203 15.27 5.72 5.84
N GLY A 204 14.08 5.73 5.22
CA GLY A 204 13.39 4.54 4.71
C GLY A 204 12.80 3.60 5.76
N ALA A 205 12.84 3.96 7.05
CA ALA A 205 12.34 3.14 8.16
C ALA A 205 11.04 3.67 8.79
N GLY A 206 10.57 4.84 8.33
CA GLY A 206 9.33 5.47 8.77
C GLY A 206 8.08 4.74 8.28
N VAL A 207 7.08 4.72 9.16
CA VAL A 207 5.74 4.20 8.88
C VAL A 207 4.71 5.28 9.21
N PHE A 208 3.88 5.63 8.24
CA PHE A 208 2.79 6.59 8.41
C PHE A 208 1.44 5.94 8.08
N LYS A 209 0.50 6.01 9.02
CA LYS A 209 -0.88 5.53 8.83
C LYS A 209 -1.79 6.71 8.45
N GLY A 210 -2.61 6.51 7.43
CA GLY A 210 -3.61 7.50 7.02
C GLY A 210 -4.79 6.87 6.30
N THR A 211 -5.68 7.72 5.82
CA THR A 211 -6.82 7.31 4.98
C THR A 211 -6.84 8.13 3.70
N LEU A 212 -7.32 7.54 2.60
CA LEU A 212 -7.50 8.27 1.34
C LEU A 212 -8.67 9.25 1.48
N SER A 213 -8.45 10.54 1.28
CA SER A 213 -9.45 11.58 1.55
C SER A 213 -10.07 12.18 0.29
N LYS A 214 -9.29 12.31 -0.79
CA LYS A 214 -9.75 12.92 -2.04
C LYS A 214 -8.98 12.40 -3.25
N PHE A 215 -9.68 12.19 -4.36
CA PHE A 215 -9.08 11.90 -5.66
C PHE A 215 -9.12 13.14 -6.55
N HIS A 216 -7.97 13.44 -7.16
CA HIS A 216 -7.86 14.46 -8.20
C HIS A 216 -7.85 13.76 -9.55
N TYR A 217 -8.66 14.27 -10.47
CA TYR A 217 -8.83 13.70 -11.79
C TYR A 217 -8.39 14.71 -12.84
N THR A 218 -7.72 14.22 -13.88
CA THR A 218 -7.63 14.96 -15.13
C THR A 218 -8.73 14.46 -16.04
N LYS A 219 -9.57 15.40 -16.48
CA LYS A 219 -10.65 15.09 -17.41
C LYS A 219 -10.07 14.64 -18.74
N SER A 220 -10.62 13.56 -19.27
CA SER A 220 -10.30 13.21 -20.65
C SER A 220 -11.00 14.14 -21.63
N GLU A 221 -10.33 14.51 -22.71
CA GLU A 221 -10.91 15.35 -23.77
C GLU A 221 -11.93 14.59 -24.62
N SER A 222 -11.97 13.26 -24.52
CA SER A 222 -12.94 12.40 -25.20
C SER A 222 -13.98 11.83 -24.25
N THR A 223 -15.24 11.74 -24.70
CA THR A 223 -16.32 11.05 -23.97
C THR A 223 -16.12 9.53 -23.89
N THR A 224 -15.19 8.97 -24.66
CA THR A 224 -14.90 7.52 -24.71
C THR A 224 -13.75 7.11 -23.80
N THR A 225 -12.99 8.07 -23.29
CA THR A 225 -11.80 7.80 -22.50
C THR A 225 -12.10 8.22 -21.06
N PRO A 226 -12.04 7.29 -20.09
CA PRO A 226 -12.40 7.61 -18.72
C PRO A 226 -11.45 8.65 -18.11
N ASP A 227 -11.96 9.46 -17.20
CA ASP A 227 -11.13 10.34 -16.38
C ASP A 227 -10.12 9.50 -15.58
N HIS A 228 -8.88 9.97 -15.51
CA HIS A 228 -7.81 9.26 -14.79
C HIS A 228 -7.44 10.01 -13.51
N VAL A 229 -7.27 9.25 -12.42
CA VAL A 229 -6.76 9.80 -11.15
C VAL A 229 -5.30 10.21 -11.35
N THR A 230 -4.97 11.43 -10.97
CA THR A 230 -3.62 12.01 -11.10
C THR A 230 -2.93 12.25 -9.77
N ALA A 231 -3.69 12.45 -8.71
CA ALA A 231 -3.19 12.56 -7.35
C ALA A 231 -4.27 12.13 -6.35
N ILE A 232 -3.83 11.68 -5.18
CA ILE A 232 -4.71 11.27 -4.09
C ILE A 232 -4.23 11.96 -2.81
N ASP A 233 -5.14 12.67 -2.14
CA ASP A 233 -4.89 13.28 -0.83
C ASP A 233 -5.16 12.27 0.28
N THR A 234 -4.52 12.49 1.43
CA THR A 234 -4.74 11.70 2.64
C THR A 234 -5.25 12.53 3.81
N ASN A 235 -5.81 11.86 4.80
CA ASN A 235 -6.05 12.41 6.14
C ASN A 235 -5.48 11.43 7.20
N PRO A 236 -4.54 11.87 8.08
CA PRO A 236 -3.89 13.18 8.10
C PRO A 236 -3.03 13.42 6.84
N LYS A 237 -2.58 14.67 6.64
CA LYS A 237 -1.68 15.02 5.53
C LYS A 237 -0.33 14.31 5.72
N ILE A 238 0.22 13.76 4.64
CA ILE A 238 1.53 13.09 4.66
C ILE A 238 2.64 14.11 4.99
N PRO A 239 3.51 13.83 5.98
CA PRO A 239 4.68 14.66 6.28
C PRO A 239 5.68 14.75 5.13
N GLU A 240 6.40 15.87 4.99
CA GLU A 240 7.24 16.16 3.82
C GLU A 240 8.45 15.22 3.65
N ASP A 241 8.90 14.58 4.72
CA ASP A 241 10.00 13.61 4.72
C ASP A 241 9.61 12.25 4.12
N TYR A 242 8.32 12.00 3.84
CA TYR A 242 7.85 10.77 3.20
C TYR A 242 7.85 10.83 1.67
N ALA A 243 8.47 11.85 1.05
CA ALA A 243 8.61 11.89 -0.41
C ALA A 243 9.32 10.62 -0.93
N GLY A 244 8.71 9.96 -1.91
CA GLY A 244 9.18 8.69 -2.47
C GLY A 244 8.71 7.44 -1.71
N ALA A 245 7.97 7.59 -0.60
CA ALA A 245 7.46 6.46 0.17
C ALA A 245 6.46 5.60 -0.63
N LEU A 246 6.56 4.28 -0.44
CA LEU A 246 5.60 3.31 -0.95
C LEU A 246 4.31 3.39 -0.15
N VAL A 247 3.17 3.55 -0.81
CA VAL A 247 1.86 3.51 -0.14
C VAL A 247 1.18 2.19 -0.42
N VAL A 248 0.77 1.48 0.63
CA VAL A 248 0.07 0.19 0.57
C VAL A 248 -1.27 0.21 1.30
N ASN A 249 -2.16 -0.69 0.92
CA ASN A 249 -3.38 -1.00 1.68
C ASN A 249 -3.08 -2.06 2.76
N LEU A 250 -4.11 -2.42 3.56
CA LEU A 250 -4.01 -3.46 4.59
C LEU A 250 -3.70 -4.87 4.02
N ASP A 251 -3.97 -5.11 2.74
CA ASP A 251 -3.59 -6.36 2.04
C ASP A 251 -2.14 -6.36 1.56
N ALA A 252 -1.36 -5.34 1.96
CA ALA A 252 0.03 -5.14 1.58
C ALA A 252 0.25 -4.93 0.07
N GLN A 253 -0.78 -4.45 -0.63
CA GLN A 253 -0.73 -4.13 -2.06
C GLN A 253 -0.45 -2.65 -2.27
N ALA A 254 0.41 -2.33 -3.24
CA ALA A 254 0.76 -0.96 -3.59
C ALA A 254 -0.46 -0.21 -4.15
N VAL A 255 -0.78 0.90 -3.50
CA VAL A 255 -1.81 1.88 -3.87
C VAL A 255 -1.18 3.07 -4.61
N GLY A 256 0.09 3.37 -4.33
CA GLY A 256 0.81 4.43 -5.02
C GLY A 256 2.17 4.74 -4.41
N ILE A 257 2.70 5.90 -4.78
CA ILE A 257 3.94 6.47 -4.25
C ILE A 257 3.69 7.91 -3.81
N VAL A 258 4.26 8.30 -2.67
CA VAL A 258 4.20 9.69 -2.22
C VAL A 258 5.13 10.54 -3.08
N VAL A 259 4.63 11.63 -3.65
CA VAL A 259 5.41 12.49 -4.54
C VAL A 259 5.17 13.95 -4.26
N ASN A 260 6.09 14.77 -4.74
CA ASN A 260 5.84 16.18 -4.99
C ASN A 260 5.04 16.29 -6.30
N PRO A 261 3.75 16.68 -6.26
CA PRO A 261 2.96 16.79 -7.48
C PRO A 261 3.52 17.91 -8.37
N LEU A 262 3.45 17.72 -9.68
CA LEU A 262 3.88 18.73 -10.66
C LEU A 262 3.03 20.02 -10.59
N VAL A 263 1.79 19.90 -10.12
CA VAL A 263 0.84 21.00 -9.92
C VAL A 263 0.14 20.79 -8.58
N GLY A 264 0.21 21.78 -7.68
CA GLY A 264 -0.39 21.72 -6.34
C GLY A 264 0.58 22.12 -5.23
N THR A 265 0.18 21.96 -3.97
CA THR A 265 1.02 22.26 -2.79
C THR A 265 1.07 21.09 -1.81
N GLY A 266 2.28 20.74 -1.37
CA GLY A 266 2.55 19.62 -0.46
C GLY A 266 2.54 18.26 -1.16
N LEU A 267 2.81 17.20 -0.38
CA LEU A 267 2.86 15.84 -0.90
C LEU A 267 1.47 15.25 -1.15
N ALA A 268 1.37 14.46 -2.20
CA ALA A 268 0.21 13.67 -2.55
C ALA A 268 0.63 12.27 -3.01
N ILE A 269 -0.31 11.33 -3.06
CA ILE A 269 -0.03 9.99 -3.56
C ILE A 269 -0.26 9.97 -5.08
N TYR A 270 0.77 9.60 -5.83
CA TYR A 270 0.67 9.27 -7.24
C TYR A 270 0.15 7.84 -7.40
N PRO A 271 -0.96 7.61 -8.13
CA PRO A 271 -1.64 6.32 -8.14
C PRO A 271 -0.83 5.16 -8.73
N ALA A 272 -0.95 3.97 -8.14
CA ALA A 272 -0.33 2.74 -8.61
C ALA A 272 -0.65 2.37 -10.06
N SER A 273 -1.87 2.66 -10.53
CA SER A 273 -2.28 2.43 -11.92
C SER A 273 -1.37 3.16 -12.91
N ARG A 274 -1.03 4.42 -12.59
CA ARG A 274 -0.14 5.27 -13.40
C ARG A 274 1.31 4.79 -13.36
N ILE A 275 1.76 4.31 -12.20
CA ILE A 275 3.10 3.69 -12.07
C ILE A 275 3.18 2.47 -12.99
N LEU A 276 2.16 1.61 -12.99
CA LEU A 276 2.14 0.40 -13.80
C LEU A 276 2.14 0.70 -15.30
N GLU A 277 1.39 1.71 -15.73
CA GLU A 277 1.42 2.21 -17.11
C GLU A 277 2.84 2.64 -17.53
N LEU A 278 3.53 3.40 -16.67
CA LEU A 278 4.88 3.88 -16.95
C LEU A 278 5.89 2.73 -17.01
N VAL A 279 5.84 1.80 -16.06
CA VAL A 279 6.73 0.63 -16.03
C VAL A 279 6.51 -0.26 -17.26
N THR A 280 5.25 -0.43 -17.69
CA THR A 280 4.90 -1.22 -18.89
C THR A 280 5.34 -0.53 -20.18
N ALA A 281 5.23 0.81 -20.24
CA ALA A 281 5.71 1.58 -21.38
C ALA A 281 7.23 1.46 -21.52
N VAL A 282 7.96 1.53 -20.40
CA VAL A 282 9.41 1.36 -20.39
C VAL A 282 9.82 -0.06 -20.79
N SER A 283 9.18 -1.10 -20.26
CA SER A 283 9.52 -2.48 -20.64
C SER A 283 9.24 -2.77 -22.12
N SER A 284 8.19 -2.17 -22.68
CA SER A 284 7.85 -2.28 -24.10
C SER A 284 8.81 -1.49 -25.01
N GLY A 285 9.32 -0.35 -24.55
CA GLY A 285 10.32 0.45 -25.26
C GLY A 285 11.72 -0.16 -25.26
N VAL A 286 12.12 -0.80 -24.15
CA VAL A 286 13.41 -1.51 -24.03
C VAL A 286 13.48 -2.72 -24.98
N ALA A 287 12.34 -3.37 -25.27
CA ALA A 287 12.28 -4.47 -26.25
C ALA A 287 12.57 -4.04 -27.70
N GLN A 288 12.54 -2.73 -28.01
CA GLN A 288 12.85 -2.22 -29.36
C GLN A 288 14.28 -1.68 -29.51
N SER A 289 15.08 -1.64 -28.45
CA SER A 289 16.50 -1.25 -28.51
C SER A 289 17.42 -2.46 -28.28
N THR A 290 17.28 -3.49 -29.11
CA THR A 290 18.36 -4.49 -29.27
C THR A 290 19.34 -3.94 -30.31
N PRO A 291 20.66 -3.92 -30.08
CA PRO A 291 21.60 -3.37 -31.05
C PRO A 291 21.59 -4.25 -32.30
N THR A 292 21.27 -3.64 -33.43
CA THR A 292 21.48 -4.23 -34.75
C THR A 292 22.96 -4.61 -34.83
N SER A 293 23.22 -5.91 -34.80
CA SER A 293 24.53 -6.49 -35.13
C SER A 293 24.98 -5.90 -36.46
N GLY A 294 26.00 -5.05 -36.40
CA GLY A 294 26.68 -4.53 -37.57
C GLY A 294 27.47 -5.66 -38.23
N GLU A 295 26.97 -6.10 -39.37
CA GLU A 295 27.69 -6.93 -40.32
C GLU A 295 28.93 -6.15 -40.83
N PRO A 296 30.13 -6.77 -40.89
CA PRO A 296 31.32 -6.09 -41.34
C PRO A 296 31.26 -5.88 -42.86
N LYS A 297 31.36 -4.63 -43.32
CA LYS A 297 31.54 -4.32 -44.73
C LYS A 297 32.90 -4.82 -45.20
N ASP A 298 32.87 -5.70 -46.19
CA ASP A 298 34.01 -6.13 -46.98
C ASP A 298 34.83 -4.95 -47.49
N ILE A 299 36.13 -4.98 -47.20
CA ILE A 299 37.13 -4.12 -47.82
C ILE A 299 37.45 -4.73 -49.18
N VAL A 300 36.96 -4.08 -50.24
CA VAL A 300 37.40 -4.36 -51.61
C VAL A 300 38.83 -3.84 -51.76
N SER A 301 39.76 -4.77 -51.95
CA SER A 301 41.13 -4.52 -52.38
C SER A 301 41.16 -3.95 -53.80
N ALA A 302 41.73 -2.76 -53.98
CA ALA A 302 42.18 -2.30 -55.27
C ALA A 302 43.55 -2.91 -55.59
N SER A 303 43.64 -3.55 -56.75
CA SER A 303 44.86 -3.76 -57.54
C SER A 303 44.48 -3.64 -59.00
#